data_AF-A0A847KYX5-F1
#
_entry.id   AF-A0A847KYX5-F1
#
_cell.length_a   1.000
_cell.length_b   1.000
_cell.length_c   1.000
_cell.angle_alpha   90.00
_cell.angle_beta   90.00
_cell.angle_gamma   90.00
#
_symmetry.space_group_name_H-M   'P 1'
#
loop_
_entity.id
_entity.type
_entity.pdbx_description
1 polymer ?
#
loop_
_entity_poly.entity_id
_entity_poly.type
_entity_poly.pdbx_seq_one_letter_code
_entity_poly.pdbx_strand_id
1 'polypeptide(L)'
;PGINKTLSEFDFVRHYGARVKEIRRSGYRFGIEMNDIPLKEGDTLLLLVDDSFIPTWGESSVFILLSNGKDNTPIYPERKKRWLVLLLLLLMVAGATIGELPAIKEELPEGVQLDMFFFASITMVIMAWAKLFPPRQYTKFISWDILITIACALGISKAMVNSGLADEIAGFMLRISKEYGPHALLVLLFLFTNVITELITNNAAAALSFPLALSASSQLGVNPMPFFVVVCIAASASFSTPIGYQTNLIVQGIGHYKFTDFVRVGVPLNLLTFIVTILLVPLIWPF
;
A
#
# COMPACT_ATOMS: atom_id res chain seq x y z
N PRO A 1 22.52 -33.54 13.82
CA PRO A 1 23.18 -34.14 15.02
C PRO A 1 22.22 -34.96 15.91
N GLY A 2 20.93 -34.62 15.99
CA GLY A 2 19.93 -35.39 16.75
C GLY A 2 18.98 -36.27 15.93
N ILE A 3 19.20 -36.45 14.62
CA ILE A 3 18.31 -37.22 13.74
C ILE A 3 18.25 -38.68 14.19
N ASN A 4 17.04 -39.26 14.21
CA ASN A 4 16.69 -40.59 14.68
C ASN A 4 16.87 -40.84 16.18
N LYS A 5 17.20 -39.81 16.97
CA LYS A 5 17.21 -39.89 18.44
C LYS A 5 15.95 -39.24 19.00
N THR A 6 15.49 -39.75 20.13
CA THR A 6 14.41 -39.12 20.90
C THR A 6 14.91 -37.86 21.62
N LEU A 7 13.99 -36.98 22.03
CA LEU A 7 14.36 -35.77 22.79
C LEU A 7 15.03 -36.11 24.13
N SER A 8 14.64 -37.22 24.75
CA SER A 8 15.20 -37.71 26.01
C SER A 8 16.63 -38.24 25.83
N GLU A 9 16.90 -38.99 24.76
CA GLU A 9 18.24 -39.53 24.45
C GLU A 9 19.23 -38.45 24.00
N PHE A 10 18.76 -37.48 23.23
CA PHE A 10 19.62 -36.44 22.69
C PHE A 10 19.88 -35.31 23.71
N ASP A 11 19.00 -35.11 24.69
CA ASP A 11 19.09 -34.05 25.70
C ASP A 11 19.40 -32.67 25.09
N PHE A 12 18.36 -32.10 24.48
CA PHE A 12 18.44 -30.85 23.75
C PHE A 12 18.87 -29.66 24.64
N VAL A 13 18.54 -29.71 25.93
CA VAL A 13 18.87 -28.67 26.91
C VAL A 13 20.38 -28.66 27.16
N ARG A 14 20.97 -29.83 27.32
CA ARG A 14 22.41 -29.94 27.56
C ARG A 14 23.26 -29.57 26.35
N HIS A 15 22.83 -29.95 25.15
CA HIS A 15 23.58 -29.70 23.92
C HIS A 15 23.47 -28.25 23.44
N TYR A 16 22.30 -27.65 23.59
CA TYR A 16 21.99 -26.37 22.95
C TYR A 16 21.50 -25.29 23.92
N GLY A 17 21.35 -25.58 25.21
CA GLY A 17 20.78 -24.62 26.17
C GLY A 17 19.31 -24.30 25.90
N ALA A 18 18.63 -25.11 25.08
CA ALA A 18 17.29 -24.83 24.56
C ALA A 18 16.31 -25.92 25.00
N ARG A 19 15.09 -25.52 25.39
CA ARG A 19 13.99 -26.47 25.64
C ARG A 19 13.08 -26.56 24.43
N VAL A 20 12.86 -27.76 23.92
CA VAL A 20 11.85 -28.01 22.88
C VAL A 20 10.46 -27.90 23.50
N LYS A 21 9.62 -27.04 22.94
CA LYS A 21 8.22 -26.82 23.34
C LYS A 21 7.22 -27.50 22.42
N GLU A 22 7.57 -27.65 21.14
CA GLU A 22 6.70 -28.24 20.13
C GLU A 22 7.55 -28.84 19.01
N ILE A 23 7.13 -29.99 18.48
CA ILE A 23 7.64 -30.56 17.22
C ILE A 23 6.51 -30.50 16.19
N ARG A 24 6.80 -29.99 14.99
CA ARG A 24 5.89 -30.02 13.84
C ARG A 24 6.48 -30.82 12.69
N ARG A 25 5.67 -31.74 12.16
CA ARG A 25 6.01 -32.58 11.00
C ARG A 25 4.82 -32.63 10.05
N SER A 26 5.02 -32.24 8.80
CA SER A 26 3.99 -32.30 7.74
C SER A 26 2.63 -31.70 8.14
N GLY A 27 2.63 -30.61 8.91
CA GLY A 27 1.41 -29.92 9.38
C GLY A 27 0.81 -30.44 10.69
N TYR A 28 1.27 -31.58 11.22
CA TYR A 28 0.83 -32.12 12.51
C TYR A 28 1.69 -31.61 13.66
N ARG A 29 1.06 -31.36 14.81
CA ARG A 29 1.70 -30.84 16.04
C ARG A 29 1.78 -31.94 17.09
N PHE A 30 2.98 -32.20 17.59
CA PHE A 30 3.23 -33.16 18.67
C PHE A 30 3.57 -32.38 19.95
N GLY A 31 2.58 -32.22 20.83
CA GLY A 31 2.67 -31.34 22.00
C GLY A 31 2.96 -32.06 23.33
N ILE A 32 2.25 -33.14 23.65
CA ILE A 32 2.30 -33.73 25.00
C ILE A 32 3.20 -34.97 25.06
N GLU A 33 3.31 -35.73 23.96
CA GLU A 33 4.07 -36.99 23.87
C GLU A 33 5.40 -36.83 23.10
N MET A 34 5.99 -35.64 23.11
CA MET A 34 7.16 -35.34 22.27
C MET A 34 8.47 -36.00 22.73
N ASN A 35 8.55 -36.47 23.98
CA ASN A 35 9.78 -37.02 24.54
C ASN A 35 10.22 -38.34 23.89
N ASP A 36 9.26 -39.14 23.42
CA ASP A 36 9.51 -40.47 22.85
C ASP A 36 9.52 -40.47 21.31
N ILE A 37 9.34 -39.31 20.69
CA ILE A 37 9.29 -39.18 19.24
C ILE A 37 10.72 -38.96 18.71
N PRO A 38 11.21 -39.81 17.79
CA PRO A 38 12.50 -39.58 17.17
C PRO A 38 12.45 -38.37 16.23
N LEU A 39 13.45 -37.50 16.36
CA LEU A 39 13.64 -36.34 15.49
C LEU A 39 13.96 -36.80 14.07
N LYS A 40 13.29 -36.24 13.07
CA LYS A 40 13.54 -36.51 11.66
C LYS A 40 13.99 -35.25 10.93
N GLU A 41 14.64 -35.45 9.80
CA GLU A 41 14.97 -34.35 8.90
C GLU A 41 13.70 -33.64 8.42
N GLY A 42 13.71 -32.32 8.38
CA GLY A 42 12.55 -31.49 8.04
C GLY A 42 11.57 -31.20 9.20
N ASP A 43 11.80 -31.75 10.39
CA ASP A 43 11.01 -31.37 11.57
C ASP A 43 11.24 -29.90 11.93
N THR A 44 10.15 -29.18 12.22
CA THR A 44 10.20 -27.82 12.74
C THR A 44 10.07 -27.83 14.25
N LEU A 45 11.05 -27.28 14.96
CA LEU A 45 11.11 -27.25 16.42
C LEU A 45 10.79 -25.85 16.94
N LEU A 46 9.86 -25.76 17.89
CA LEU A 46 9.67 -24.54 18.68
C LEU A 46 10.56 -24.63 19.91
N LEU A 47 11.55 -23.73 20.00
CA LEU A 47 12.52 -23.71 21.09
C LEU A 47 12.24 -22.57 22.05
N LEU A 48 12.21 -22.87 23.34
CA LEU A 48 12.31 -21.89 24.42
C LEU A 48 13.79 -21.73 24.78
N VAL A 49 14.31 -20.52 24.56
CA VAL A 49 15.73 -20.20 24.68
C VAL A 49 15.93 -18.90 25.42
N ASP A 50 17.14 -18.67 25.93
CA ASP A 50 17.55 -17.38 26.48
C ASP A 50 18.10 -16.43 25.39
N ASP A 51 18.44 -15.20 25.79
CA ASP A 51 18.97 -14.17 24.88
C ASP A 51 20.35 -14.51 24.28
N SER A 52 21.07 -15.49 24.82
CA SER A 52 22.41 -15.89 24.35
C SER A 52 22.35 -16.90 23.20
N PHE A 53 21.23 -17.59 23.02
CA PHE A 53 21.09 -18.65 22.03
C PHE A 53 21.27 -18.18 20.58
N ILE A 54 20.68 -17.04 20.22
CA ILE A 54 20.74 -16.52 18.83
C ILE A 54 22.17 -16.10 18.45
N PRO A 55 22.91 -15.32 19.27
CA PRO A 55 24.32 -15.04 19.00
C PRO A 55 25.20 -16.29 18.85
N THR A 56 24.91 -17.36 19.58
CA THR A 56 25.73 -18.59 19.58
C THR A 56 25.38 -19.56 18.46
N TRP A 57 24.08 -19.74 18.17
CA TRP A 57 23.58 -20.80 17.28
C TRP A 57 22.79 -20.27 16.08
N GLY A 58 22.50 -18.98 16.00
CA GLY A 58 21.63 -18.39 14.96
C GLY A 58 22.18 -18.52 13.54
N GLU A 59 23.51 -18.57 13.38
CA GLU A 59 24.18 -18.81 12.09
C GLU A 59 24.70 -20.25 11.95
N SER A 60 24.35 -21.14 12.88
CA SER A 60 24.80 -22.53 12.84
C SER A 60 24.16 -23.27 11.67
N SER A 61 24.95 -24.06 10.95
CA SER A 61 24.44 -24.98 9.90
C SER A 61 23.58 -26.13 10.45
N VAL A 62 23.48 -26.25 11.77
CA VAL A 62 22.72 -27.30 12.44
C VAL A 62 21.22 -27.01 12.46
N PHE A 63 20.82 -25.74 12.53
CA PHE A 63 19.43 -25.31 12.58
C PHE A 63 19.20 -24.15 11.62
N ILE A 64 18.13 -24.22 10.83
CA ILE A 64 17.66 -23.06 10.08
C ILE A 64 16.68 -22.32 10.98
N LEU A 65 17.09 -21.17 11.51
CA LEU A 65 16.23 -20.33 12.34
C LEU A 65 15.11 -19.72 11.46
N LEU A 66 13.88 -20.20 11.65
CA LEU A 66 12.72 -19.72 10.89
C LEU A 66 12.15 -18.40 11.44
N SER A 67 12.19 -18.19 12.76
CA SER A 67 11.73 -16.97 13.41
C SER A 67 12.25 -16.88 14.84
N ASN A 68 12.60 -15.68 15.30
CA ASN A 68 13.14 -15.43 16.64
C ASN A 68 12.09 -14.87 17.64
N GLY A 69 10.82 -14.72 17.22
CA GLY A 69 9.76 -14.12 18.03
C GLY A 69 9.88 -12.61 18.32
N LYS A 70 11.07 -12.01 18.15
CA LYS A 70 11.33 -10.56 18.27
C LYS A 70 11.02 -9.79 16.99
N ASP A 71 11.06 -10.45 15.84
CA ASP A 71 10.82 -9.80 14.53
C ASP A 71 9.39 -9.25 14.37
N ASN A 72 8.45 -9.70 15.22
CA ASN A 72 7.02 -9.36 15.15
C ASN A 72 6.44 -8.71 16.40
N THR A 73 7.23 -8.30 17.39
CA THR A 73 6.65 -7.54 18.51
C THR A 73 6.33 -6.11 18.03
N PRO A 74 5.05 -5.69 17.98
CA PRO A 74 4.73 -4.30 17.67
C PRO A 74 5.34 -3.44 18.77
N ILE A 75 6.35 -2.64 18.43
CA ILE A 75 6.90 -1.63 19.35
C ILE A 75 5.81 -0.59 19.53
N TYR A 76 5.03 -0.71 20.60
CA TYR A 76 4.02 0.28 20.91
C TYR A 76 4.73 1.59 21.28
N PRO A 77 4.50 2.70 20.54
CA PRO A 77 5.09 3.97 20.91
C PRO A 77 4.57 4.37 22.29
N GLU A 78 5.48 4.90 23.11
CA GLU A 78 5.15 5.51 24.40
C GLU A 78 3.96 6.48 24.26
N ARG A 79 3.13 6.60 25.30
CA ARG A 79 1.91 7.43 25.26
C ARG A 79 2.18 8.86 24.77
N LYS A 80 3.33 9.45 25.15
CA LYS A 80 3.78 10.77 24.68
C LYS A 80 4.07 10.81 23.18
N LYS A 81 4.72 9.77 22.64
CA LYS A 81 5.02 9.64 21.21
C LYS A 81 3.74 9.51 20.36
N ARG A 82 2.70 8.85 20.88
CA ARG A 82 1.39 8.76 20.18
C ARG A 82 0.73 10.13 20.01
N TRP A 83 0.70 10.94 21.07
CA TRP A 83 0.16 12.30 20.99
C TRP A 83 0.99 13.19 20.07
N LEU A 84 2.31 13.04 20.08
CA LEU A 84 3.19 13.75 19.15
C LEU A 84 2.85 13.40 17.69
N VAL A 85 2.67 12.12 17.35
CA VAL A 85 2.29 11.69 15.99
C VAL A 85 0.94 12.27 15.57
N LEU A 86 -0.07 12.25 16.45
CA LEU A 86 -1.38 12.84 16.16
C LEU A 86 -1.30 14.35 15.95
N LEU A 87 -0.52 15.04 16.78
CA LEU A 87 -0.30 16.48 16.65
C LEU A 87 0.42 16.82 15.35
N LEU A 88 1.46 16.06 14.98
CA LEU A 88 2.16 16.23 13.71
C LEU A 88 1.25 15.99 12.51
N LEU A 89 0.42 14.95 12.54
CA LEU A 89 -0.56 14.69 11.49
C LEU A 89 -1.52 15.87 11.33
N LEU A 90 -2.04 16.40 12.44
CA LEU A 90 -2.97 17.53 12.43
C LEU A 90 -2.29 18.79 11.88
N LEU A 91 -1.05 19.07 12.33
CA LEU A 91 -0.25 20.18 11.81
C LEU A 91 0.05 20.05 10.32
N MET A 92 0.36 18.84 9.85
CA MET A 92 0.62 18.58 8.44
C MET A 92 -0.62 18.86 7.58
N VAL A 93 -1.80 18.36 8.00
CA VAL A 93 -3.06 18.56 7.27
C VAL A 93 -3.50 20.02 7.31
N ALA A 94 -3.50 20.64 8.50
CA ALA A 94 -3.88 22.04 8.65
C ALA A 94 -2.91 22.96 7.90
N GLY A 95 -1.61 22.69 8.01
CA GLY A 95 -0.56 23.39 7.29
C GLY A 95 -0.74 23.30 5.78
N ALA A 96 -0.88 22.09 5.23
CA ALA A 96 -1.09 21.90 3.80
C ALA A 96 -2.38 22.60 3.31
N THR A 97 -3.45 22.55 4.10
CA THR A 97 -4.72 23.19 3.72
C THR A 97 -4.61 24.71 3.73
N ILE A 98 -4.01 25.30 4.76
CA ILE A 98 -3.87 26.75 4.90
C ILE A 98 -2.83 27.30 3.92
N GLY A 99 -1.70 26.60 3.75
CA GLY A 99 -0.63 27.00 2.84
C GLY A 99 -1.04 27.00 1.37
N GLU A 100 -2.05 26.20 1.01
CA GLU A 100 -2.62 26.16 -0.33
C GLU A 100 -3.67 27.24 -0.62
N LEU A 101 -4.13 27.97 0.40
CA LEU A 101 -5.10 29.05 0.23
C LEU A 101 -4.51 30.20 -0.62
N PRO A 102 -5.30 30.78 -1.56
CA PRO A 102 -4.83 31.86 -2.43
C PRO A 102 -4.22 33.04 -1.67
N ALA A 103 -4.86 33.46 -0.56
CA ALA A 103 -4.42 34.58 0.26
C ALA A 103 -3.03 34.36 0.88
N ILE A 104 -2.70 33.12 1.27
CA ILE A 104 -1.39 32.79 1.85
C ILE A 104 -0.33 32.69 0.76
N LYS A 105 -0.67 32.12 -0.41
CA LYS A 105 0.24 32.03 -1.56
C LYS A 105 0.66 33.41 -2.08
N GLU A 106 -0.24 34.40 -2.05
CA GLU A 106 0.05 35.76 -2.50
C GLU A 106 0.89 36.58 -1.51
N GLU A 107 0.82 36.28 -0.21
CA GLU A 107 1.60 36.98 0.83
C GLU A 107 3.03 36.41 1.03
N LEU A 108 3.32 35.25 0.46
CA LEU A 108 4.62 34.58 0.61
C LEU A 108 5.67 35.13 -0.38
N PRO A 109 6.96 35.23 0.03
CA PRO A 109 8.05 35.60 -0.87
C PRO A 109 8.15 34.67 -2.07
N GLU A 110 8.50 35.22 -3.24
CA GLU A 110 8.74 34.44 -4.46
C GLU A 110 9.77 33.32 -4.19
N GLY A 111 9.32 32.06 -4.24
CA GLY A 111 10.14 30.87 -4.05
C GLY A 111 9.78 30.01 -2.83
N VAL A 112 8.94 30.49 -1.90
CA VAL A 112 8.45 29.67 -0.77
C VAL A 112 7.07 29.11 -1.09
N GLN A 113 7.01 27.81 -1.41
CA GLN A 113 5.77 27.08 -1.59
C GLN A 113 5.45 26.27 -0.33
N LEU A 114 4.41 26.68 0.39
CA LEU A 114 3.88 25.95 1.55
C LEU A 114 2.89 24.88 1.10
N ASP A 115 3.33 24.00 0.20
CA ASP A 115 2.52 22.95 -0.39
C ASP A 115 2.46 21.68 0.48
N MET A 116 1.67 20.70 0.04
CA MET A 116 1.56 19.41 0.74
C MET A 116 2.92 18.72 0.91
N PHE A 117 3.83 18.87 -0.06
CA PHE A 117 5.17 18.28 -0.02
C PHE A 117 6.05 18.90 1.08
N PHE A 118 5.99 20.23 1.26
CA PHE A 118 6.72 20.94 2.30
C PHE A 118 6.32 20.45 3.70
N PHE A 119 5.02 20.42 4.00
CA PHE A 119 4.53 19.96 5.32
C PHE A 119 4.79 18.48 5.56
N ALA A 120 4.68 17.63 4.54
CA ALA A 120 5.05 16.23 4.64
C ALA A 120 6.55 16.04 4.94
N SER A 121 7.41 16.83 4.29
CA SER A 121 8.87 16.79 4.48
C SER A 121 9.28 17.22 5.89
N ILE A 122 8.73 18.32 6.41
CA ILE A 122 8.96 18.77 7.79
C ILE A 122 8.51 17.71 8.78
N THR A 123 7.30 17.17 8.58
CA THR A 123 6.75 16.13 9.45
C THR A 123 7.68 14.92 9.50
N MET A 124 8.17 14.46 8.35
CA MET A 124 9.11 13.34 8.26
C MET A 124 10.43 13.62 9.02
N VAL A 125 11.00 14.82 8.88
CA VAL A 125 12.23 15.23 9.59
C VAL A 125 12.01 15.22 11.11
N ILE A 126 10.89 15.77 11.60
CA ILE A 126 10.58 15.78 13.02
C ILE A 126 10.38 14.34 13.53
N MET A 127 9.68 13.49 12.77
CA MET A 127 9.48 12.09 13.14
C MET A 127 10.80 11.30 13.21
N ALA A 128 11.73 11.58 12.29
CA ALA A 128 13.05 10.99 12.30
C ALA A 128 13.88 11.45 13.51
N TRP A 129 13.86 12.76 13.80
CA TRP A 129 14.60 13.32 14.93
C TRP A 129 14.05 12.82 16.29
N ALA A 130 12.73 12.70 16.40
CA ALA A 130 12.05 12.15 17.58
C ALA A 130 12.20 10.62 17.73
N LYS A 131 12.92 9.94 16.81
CA LYS A 131 13.10 8.48 16.78
C LYS A 131 11.77 7.73 16.94
N LEU A 132 10.78 8.15 16.15
CA LEU A 132 9.46 7.49 16.10
C LEU A 132 9.50 6.16 15.34
N PHE A 133 10.49 5.99 14.45
CA PHE A 133 10.69 4.76 13.68
C PHE A 133 12.09 4.18 13.90
N PRO A 134 12.26 2.84 13.85
CA PRO A 134 13.57 2.22 13.81
C PRO A 134 14.33 2.64 12.54
N PRO A 135 15.63 2.98 12.61
CA PRO A 135 16.42 3.40 11.45
C PRO A 135 16.40 2.44 10.27
N ARG A 136 16.22 1.14 10.54
CA ARG A 136 16.19 0.08 9.53
C ARG A 136 14.88 -0.01 8.75
N GLN A 137 13.85 0.76 9.10
CA GLN A 137 12.54 0.69 8.44
C GLN A 137 12.27 1.87 7.48
N TYR A 138 13.09 2.93 7.45
CA TYR A 138 12.81 4.13 6.64
C TYR A 138 12.61 3.83 5.15
N THR A 139 13.45 2.97 4.57
CA THR A 139 13.34 2.59 3.15
C THR A 139 12.26 1.54 2.90
N LYS A 140 11.84 0.79 3.93
CA LYS A 140 10.81 -0.25 3.80
C LYS A 140 9.42 0.33 3.56
N PHE A 141 9.18 1.57 3.98
CA PHE A 141 7.91 2.28 3.75
C PHE A 141 7.83 2.95 2.36
N ILE A 142 8.95 3.07 1.64
CA ILE A 142 8.96 3.60 0.28
C ILE A 142 8.45 2.51 -0.67
N SER A 143 7.33 2.79 -1.33
CA SER A 143 6.76 1.89 -2.33
C SER A 143 7.44 2.11 -3.69
N TRP A 144 8.59 1.49 -3.89
CA TRP A 144 9.37 1.60 -5.13
C TRP A 144 8.56 1.27 -6.38
N ASP A 145 7.68 0.26 -6.30
CA ASP A 145 6.80 -0.12 -7.41
C ASP A 145 5.90 1.04 -7.86
N ILE A 146 5.38 1.83 -6.91
CA ILE A 146 4.55 3.00 -7.22
C ILE A 146 5.40 4.09 -7.88
N LEU A 147 6.58 4.39 -7.34
CA LEU A 147 7.48 5.40 -7.91
C LEU A 147 7.90 5.07 -9.34
N ILE A 148 8.25 3.80 -9.58
CA ILE A 148 8.60 3.29 -10.91
C ILE A 148 7.38 3.37 -11.84
N THR A 149 6.19 3.00 -11.35
CA THR A 149 4.95 3.09 -12.13
C THR A 149 4.65 4.53 -12.56
N ILE A 150 4.79 5.51 -11.67
CA ILE A 150 4.62 6.94 -11.99
C ILE A 150 5.65 7.36 -13.05
N ALA A 151 6.93 7.00 -12.87
CA ALA A 151 7.98 7.35 -13.81
C ALA A 151 7.73 6.76 -15.21
N CYS A 152 7.34 5.48 -15.28
CA CYS A 152 6.96 4.82 -16.53
C CYS A 152 5.69 5.45 -17.15
N ALA A 153 4.68 5.78 -16.35
CA ALA A 153 3.45 6.42 -16.82
C ALA A 153 3.71 7.79 -17.44
N LEU A 154 4.55 8.61 -16.80
CA LEU A 154 4.99 9.89 -17.35
C LEU A 154 5.81 9.71 -18.63
N GLY A 155 6.68 8.69 -18.68
CA GLY A 155 7.42 8.32 -19.89
C GLY A 155 6.50 7.92 -21.05
N ILE A 156 5.48 7.08 -20.79
CA ILE A 156 4.47 6.68 -21.77
C ILE A 156 3.67 7.89 -22.23
N SER A 157 3.20 8.74 -21.31
CA SER A 157 2.48 9.98 -21.63
C SER A 157 3.31 10.87 -22.57
N LYS A 158 4.61 11.03 -22.30
CA LYS A 158 5.50 11.80 -23.19
C LYS A 158 5.73 11.12 -24.54
N ALA A 159 5.87 9.79 -24.58
CA ALA A 159 5.98 9.04 -25.82
C ALA A 159 4.72 9.16 -26.69
N MET A 160 3.53 9.13 -26.08
CA MET A 160 2.26 9.36 -26.77
C MET A 160 2.20 10.74 -27.43
N VAL A 161 2.62 11.78 -26.71
CA VAL A 161 2.73 13.16 -27.25
C VAL A 161 3.73 13.22 -28.41
N ASN A 162 4.92 12.65 -28.24
CA ASN A 162 5.95 12.68 -29.28
C ASN A 162 5.57 11.85 -30.54
N SER A 163 4.76 10.79 -30.37
CA SER A 163 4.30 9.94 -31.47
C SER A 163 3.12 10.53 -32.26
N GLY A 164 2.51 11.62 -31.80
CA GLY A 164 1.28 12.17 -32.37
C GLY A 164 0.00 11.39 -32.00
N LEU A 165 0.12 10.26 -31.29
CA LEU A 165 -1.03 9.50 -30.80
C LEU A 165 -1.90 10.34 -29.84
N ALA A 166 -1.27 11.20 -29.02
CA ALA A 166 -2.01 12.09 -28.15
C ALA A 166 -2.92 13.05 -28.94
N ASP A 167 -2.43 13.60 -30.06
CA ASP A 167 -3.18 14.52 -30.92
C ASP A 167 -4.35 13.82 -31.62
N GLU A 168 -4.17 12.57 -32.08
CA GLU A 168 -5.24 11.74 -32.64
C GLU A 168 -6.32 11.41 -31.59
N ILE A 169 -5.91 11.02 -30.39
CA ILE A 169 -6.82 10.78 -29.27
C ILE A 169 -7.56 12.07 -28.93
N ALA A 170 -6.89 13.21 -28.84
CA ALA A 170 -7.55 14.48 -28.58
C ALA A 170 -8.46 14.93 -29.72
N GLY A 171 -8.13 14.65 -30.98
CA GLY A 171 -9.02 14.89 -32.11
C GLY A 171 -10.31 14.07 -32.01
N PHE A 172 -10.18 12.78 -31.66
CA PHE A 172 -11.33 11.92 -31.37
C PHE A 172 -12.13 12.40 -30.16
N MET A 173 -11.45 12.79 -29.08
CA MET A 173 -12.09 13.30 -27.87
C MET A 173 -12.72 14.68 -28.07
N LEU A 174 -12.16 15.55 -28.91
CA LEU A 174 -12.76 16.83 -29.29
C LEU A 174 -14.02 16.62 -30.12
N ARG A 175 -14.06 15.61 -30.99
CA ARG A 175 -15.28 15.22 -31.72
C ARG A 175 -16.37 14.76 -30.76
N ILE A 176 -16.04 13.87 -29.83
CA ILE A 176 -16.98 13.41 -28.79
C ILE A 176 -17.39 14.57 -27.87
N SER A 177 -16.46 15.42 -27.45
CA SER A 177 -16.72 16.54 -26.55
C SER A 177 -17.57 17.64 -27.21
N LYS A 178 -17.48 17.83 -28.53
CA LYS A 178 -18.41 18.70 -29.25
C LYS A 178 -19.86 18.19 -29.24
N GLU A 179 -20.08 16.88 -29.15
CA GLU A 179 -21.41 16.28 -29.07
C GLU A 179 -21.90 16.07 -27.62
N TYR A 180 -21.01 15.69 -26.69
CA TYR A 180 -21.35 15.22 -25.33
C TYR A 180 -20.65 15.99 -24.20
N GLY A 181 -19.79 16.96 -24.53
CA GLY A 181 -19.05 17.79 -23.57
C GLY A 181 -17.89 17.06 -22.85
N PRO A 182 -17.19 17.78 -21.95
CA PRO A 182 -16.10 17.24 -21.12
C PRO A 182 -16.54 16.11 -20.15
N HIS A 183 -17.85 15.93 -19.96
CA HIS A 183 -18.42 14.82 -19.19
C HIS A 183 -18.10 13.44 -19.77
N ALA A 184 -18.00 13.30 -21.10
CA ALA A 184 -17.65 12.02 -21.72
C ALA A 184 -16.24 11.55 -21.35
N LEU A 185 -15.30 12.50 -21.25
CA LEU A 185 -13.93 12.21 -20.83
C LEU A 185 -13.87 11.83 -19.33
N LEU A 186 -14.67 12.50 -18.49
CA LEU A 186 -14.83 12.10 -17.08
C LEU A 186 -15.26 10.65 -16.94
N VAL A 187 -16.28 10.24 -17.72
CA VAL A 187 -16.78 8.87 -17.72
C VAL A 187 -15.70 7.89 -18.15
N LEU A 188 -14.99 8.18 -19.24
CA LEU A 188 -13.94 7.30 -19.76
C LEU A 188 -12.79 7.14 -18.76
N LEU A 189 -12.35 8.23 -18.15
CA LEU A 189 -11.28 8.20 -17.14
C LEU A 189 -11.71 7.45 -15.88
N PHE A 190 -12.95 7.62 -15.42
CA PHE A 190 -13.46 6.84 -14.29
C PHE A 190 -13.41 5.35 -14.62
N LEU A 191 -13.99 4.93 -15.74
CA LEU A 191 -14.07 3.52 -16.11
C LEU A 191 -12.68 2.91 -16.31
N PHE A 192 -11.79 3.62 -16.99
CA PHE A 192 -10.39 3.21 -17.15
C PHE A 192 -9.72 3.00 -15.80
N THR A 193 -9.77 4.02 -14.92
CA THR A 193 -9.14 3.96 -13.60
C THR A 193 -9.74 2.83 -12.74
N ASN A 194 -11.06 2.65 -12.79
CA ASN A 194 -11.75 1.62 -12.02
C ASN A 194 -11.37 0.20 -12.49
N VAL A 195 -11.26 -0.02 -13.80
CA VAL A 195 -10.79 -1.32 -14.31
C VAL A 195 -9.36 -1.60 -13.86
N ILE A 196 -8.46 -0.63 -13.95
CA ILE A 196 -7.06 -0.81 -13.53
C ILE A 196 -6.98 -1.06 -12.02
N THR A 197 -7.79 -0.37 -11.20
CA THR A 197 -7.74 -0.55 -9.74
C THR A 197 -8.18 -1.93 -9.29
N GLU A 198 -9.13 -2.53 -10.00
CA GLU A 198 -9.58 -3.90 -9.72
C GLU A 198 -8.56 -4.97 -10.13
N LEU A 199 -7.61 -4.64 -11.02
CA LEU A 199 -6.60 -5.59 -11.50
C LEU A 199 -5.28 -5.51 -10.74
N ILE A 200 -4.91 -4.34 -10.22
CA ILE A 200 -3.59 -4.09 -9.66
C ILE A 200 -3.69 -3.60 -8.22
N THR A 201 -3.49 -2.30 -7.99
CA THR A 201 -3.59 -1.64 -6.69
C THR A 201 -4.11 -0.22 -6.93
N ASN A 202 -4.84 0.31 -5.95
CA ASN A 202 -5.38 1.67 -5.98
C ASN A 202 -4.32 2.72 -6.32
N ASN A 203 -3.13 2.60 -5.72
CA ASN A 203 -2.06 3.55 -5.94
C ASN A 203 -1.47 3.45 -7.36
N ALA A 204 -1.32 2.24 -7.91
CA ALA A 204 -0.87 2.06 -9.28
C ALA A 204 -1.89 2.58 -10.30
N ALA A 205 -3.19 2.36 -10.06
CA ALA A 205 -4.25 2.87 -10.90
C ALA A 205 -4.28 4.40 -10.96
N ALA A 206 -4.16 5.06 -9.80
CA ALA A 206 -4.05 6.52 -9.72
C ALA A 206 -2.78 7.04 -10.42
N ALA A 207 -1.62 6.40 -10.17
CA ALA A 207 -0.35 6.74 -10.79
C ALA A 207 -0.39 6.69 -12.33
N LEU A 208 -1.09 5.69 -12.90
CA LEU A 208 -1.24 5.53 -14.35
C LEU A 208 -2.26 6.53 -14.93
N SER A 209 -3.36 6.77 -14.22
CA SER A 209 -4.49 7.55 -14.74
C SER A 209 -4.29 9.06 -14.61
N PHE A 210 -3.47 9.52 -13.65
CA PHE A 210 -3.22 10.94 -13.43
C PHE A 210 -2.54 11.64 -14.63
N PRO A 211 -1.45 11.12 -15.23
CA PRO A 211 -0.85 11.73 -16.43
C PRO A 211 -1.82 11.76 -17.62
N LEU A 212 -2.66 10.74 -17.78
CA LEU A 212 -3.69 10.69 -18.82
C LEU A 212 -4.73 11.80 -18.62
N ALA A 213 -5.22 11.97 -17.38
CA ALA A 213 -6.14 13.05 -17.03
C ALA A 213 -5.55 14.44 -17.30
N LEU A 214 -4.30 14.68 -16.89
CA LEU A 214 -3.60 15.95 -17.11
C LEU A 214 -3.42 16.26 -18.60
N SER A 215 -2.99 15.27 -19.39
CA SER A 215 -2.83 15.44 -20.84
C SER A 215 -4.17 15.70 -21.52
N ALA A 216 -5.22 14.98 -21.14
CA ALA A 216 -6.53 15.13 -21.76
C ALA A 216 -7.19 16.49 -21.42
N SER A 217 -7.12 16.95 -20.17
CA SER A 217 -7.62 18.28 -19.80
C SER A 217 -6.84 19.41 -20.48
N SER A 218 -5.52 19.27 -20.59
CA SER A 218 -4.67 20.24 -21.29
C SER A 218 -5.03 20.36 -22.77
N GLN A 219 -5.34 19.23 -23.43
CA GLN A 219 -5.72 19.22 -24.85
C GLN A 219 -7.12 19.77 -25.08
N LEU A 220 -8.02 19.63 -24.10
CA LEU A 220 -9.35 20.22 -24.14
C LEU A 220 -9.38 21.71 -23.71
N GLY A 221 -8.29 22.21 -23.11
CA GLY A 221 -8.21 23.59 -22.59
C GLY A 221 -9.13 23.85 -21.40
N VAL A 222 -9.45 22.81 -20.63
CA VAL A 222 -10.35 22.87 -19.46
C VAL A 222 -9.57 22.67 -18.16
N ASN A 223 -10.18 23.02 -17.03
CA ASN A 223 -9.64 22.80 -15.70
C ASN A 223 -9.37 21.29 -15.48
N PRO A 224 -8.14 20.88 -15.10
CA PRO A 224 -7.80 19.48 -14.83
C PRO A 224 -8.45 18.92 -13.54
N MET A 225 -8.83 19.80 -12.61
CA MET A 225 -9.24 19.42 -11.25
C MET A 225 -10.40 18.41 -11.18
N PRO A 226 -11.47 18.52 -11.99
CA PRO A 226 -12.57 17.54 -11.97
C PRO A 226 -12.08 16.14 -12.36
N PHE A 227 -11.17 16.05 -13.33
CA PHE A 227 -10.59 14.78 -13.77
C PHE A 227 -9.70 14.15 -12.70
N PHE A 228 -8.91 14.96 -11.99
CA PHE A 228 -8.07 14.46 -10.88
C PHE A 228 -8.91 13.91 -9.73
N VAL A 229 -9.97 14.62 -9.35
CA VAL A 229 -10.89 14.15 -8.30
C VAL A 229 -11.56 12.83 -8.71
N VAL A 230 -12.00 12.73 -9.96
CA VAL A 230 -12.57 11.48 -10.49
C VAL A 230 -11.58 10.32 -10.48
N VAL A 231 -10.33 10.55 -10.88
CA VAL A 231 -9.27 9.52 -10.81
C VAL A 231 -9.07 9.06 -9.36
N CYS A 232 -9.01 9.99 -8.39
CA CYS A 232 -8.85 9.64 -6.97
C CYS A 232 -10.01 8.78 -6.44
N ILE A 233 -11.25 9.12 -6.80
CA ILE A 233 -12.43 8.35 -6.38
C ILE A 233 -12.47 6.99 -7.09
N ALA A 234 -12.27 6.96 -8.40
CA ALA A 234 -12.31 5.73 -9.20
C ALA A 234 -11.22 4.73 -8.79
N ALA A 235 -10.01 5.22 -8.49
CA ALA A 235 -8.91 4.40 -7.96
C ALA A 235 -9.18 3.88 -6.54
N SER A 236 -10.08 4.51 -5.79
CA SER A 236 -10.47 4.05 -4.45
C SER A 236 -11.65 3.07 -4.49
N ALA A 237 -12.40 3.04 -5.58
CA ALA A 237 -13.59 2.21 -5.77
C ALA A 237 -13.23 0.77 -6.20
N SER A 238 -12.43 0.06 -5.40
CA SER A 238 -12.10 -1.35 -5.62
C SER A 238 -13.02 -2.27 -4.80
N PHE A 239 -14.24 -2.49 -5.30
CA PHE A 239 -15.24 -3.32 -4.63
C PHE A 239 -15.51 -4.64 -5.33
N SER A 240 -15.28 -4.72 -6.65
CA SER A 240 -15.67 -5.84 -7.51
C SER A 240 -14.73 -7.03 -7.41
N THR A 241 -13.47 -6.80 -7.02
CA THR A 241 -12.48 -7.87 -6.91
C THR A 241 -11.79 -7.84 -5.54
N PRO A 242 -11.37 -9.02 -5.05
CA PRO A 242 -10.57 -9.08 -3.85
C PRO A 242 -9.10 -8.75 -4.10
N ILE A 243 -8.64 -8.80 -5.36
CA ILE A 243 -7.23 -8.64 -5.75
C ILE A 243 -6.75 -7.19 -5.59
N GLY A 244 -7.60 -6.23 -5.96
CA GLY A 244 -7.22 -4.80 -6.01
C GLY A 244 -6.81 -4.20 -4.66
N TYR A 245 -7.15 -4.82 -3.52
CA TYR A 245 -6.83 -4.27 -2.21
C TYR A 245 -6.62 -5.32 -1.10
N GLN A 246 -5.58 -5.11 -0.28
CA GLN A 246 -5.13 -6.07 0.74
C GLN A 246 -6.22 -6.41 1.78
N THR A 247 -7.08 -5.45 2.16
CA THR A 247 -8.14 -5.73 3.13
C THR A 247 -9.22 -6.64 2.55
N ASN A 248 -9.50 -6.53 1.24
CA ASN A 248 -10.46 -7.42 0.58
C ASN A 248 -9.94 -8.86 0.57
N LEU A 249 -8.64 -9.06 0.32
CA LEU A 249 -7.98 -10.37 0.44
C LEU A 249 -8.06 -10.96 1.86
N ILE A 250 -7.84 -10.13 2.89
CA ILE A 250 -7.92 -10.58 4.30
C ILE A 250 -9.33 -11.07 4.62
N VAL A 251 -10.35 -10.28 4.27
CA VAL A 251 -11.75 -10.63 4.50
C VAL A 251 -12.16 -11.84 3.67
N GLN A 252 -11.67 -11.97 2.43
CA GLN A 252 -11.91 -13.15 1.61
C GLN A 252 -11.39 -14.43 2.29
N GLY A 253 -10.15 -14.38 2.80
CA GLY A 253 -9.52 -15.54 3.44
C GLY A 253 -10.21 -15.96 4.73
N ILE A 254 -10.51 -15.01 5.63
CA ILE A 254 -11.11 -15.29 6.94
C ILE A 254 -12.62 -15.56 6.82
N GLY A 255 -13.30 -14.85 5.92
CA GLY A 255 -14.75 -14.94 5.72
C GLY A 255 -15.19 -16.06 4.77
N HIS A 256 -14.25 -16.82 4.18
CA HIS A 256 -14.53 -17.87 3.20
C HIS A 256 -15.36 -17.39 1.98
N TYR A 257 -15.22 -16.12 1.59
CA TYR A 257 -15.91 -15.57 0.43
C TYR A 257 -15.31 -16.07 -0.89
N LYS A 258 -16.17 -16.31 -1.87
CA LYS A 258 -15.76 -16.64 -3.24
C LYS A 258 -15.53 -15.35 -4.04
N PHE A 259 -14.71 -15.43 -5.09
CA PHE A 259 -14.51 -14.31 -6.02
C PHE A 259 -15.84 -13.77 -6.59
N THR A 260 -16.80 -14.67 -6.87
CA THR A 260 -18.15 -14.30 -7.35
C THR A 260 -18.95 -13.47 -6.35
N ASP A 261 -18.69 -13.61 -5.05
CA ASP A 261 -19.41 -12.85 -4.02
C ASP A 261 -19.00 -11.37 -4.07
N PHE A 262 -17.70 -11.11 -4.30
CA PHE A 262 -17.17 -9.76 -4.53
C PHE A 262 -17.75 -9.14 -5.79
N VAL A 263 -17.75 -9.85 -6.93
CA VAL A 263 -18.30 -9.30 -8.18
C VAL A 263 -19.79 -8.98 -8.03
N ARG A 264 -20.56 -9.87 -7.37
CA ARG A 264 -22.01 -9.72 -7.21
C ARG A 264 -22.41 -8.48 -6.41
N VAL A 265 -21.66 -8.14 -5.37
CA VAL A 265 -21.96 -6.98 -4.50
C VAL A 265 -21.19 -5.74 -4.95
N GLY A 266 -19.94 -5.94 -5.39
CA GLY A 266 -19.02 -4.89 -5.76
C GLY A 266 -19.36 -4.19 -7.07
N VAL A 267 -19.83 -4.91 -8.10
CA VAL A 267 -20.22 -4.27 -9.37
C VAL A 267 -21.37 -3.27 -9.18
N PRO A 268 -22.48 -3.62 -8.48
CA PRO A 268 -23.50 -2.63 -8.13
C PRO A 268 -22.96 -1.43 -7.36
N LEU A 269 -22.02 -1.65 -6.44
CA LEU A 269 -21.44 -0.58 -5.63
C LEU A 269 -20.52 0.33 -6.47
N ASN A 270 -19.68 -0.24 -7.34
CA ASN A 270 -18.87 0.51 -8.30
C ASN A 270 -19.76 1.35 -9.22
N LEU A 271 -20.88 0.80 -9.69
CA LEU A 271 -21.83 1.54 -10.54
C LEU A 271 -22.49 2.69 -9.78
N LEU A 272 -22.85 2.49 -8.51
CA LEU A 272 -23.37 3.55 -7.66
C LEU A 272 -22.32 4.65 -7.45
N THR A 273 -21.08 4.28 -7.12
CA THR A 273 -19.97 5.23 -6.98
C THR A 273 -19.71 5.97 -8.29
N PHE A 274 -19.76 5.29 -9.43
CA PHE A 274 -19.66 5.89 -10.76
C PHE A 274 -20.73 6.97 -10.98
N ILE A 275 -22.00 6.62 -10.79
CA ILE A 275 -23.12 7.57 -10.99
C ILE A 275 -22.95 8.79 -10.08
N VAL A 276 -22.71 8.58 -8.79
CA VAL A 276 -22.54 9.67 -7.82
C VAL A 276 -21.36 10.57 -8.19
N THR A 277 -20.24 9.97 -8.59
CA THR A 277 -19.01 10.70 -8.95
C THR A 277 -19.21 11.55 -10.20
N ILE A 278 -19.76 10.97 -11.26
CA ILE A 278 -19.96 11.67 -12.54
C ILE A 278 -20.98 12.81 -12.42
N LEU A 279 -21.95 12.69 -11.50
CA LEU A 279 -22.93 13.75 -11.24
C LEU A 279 -22.38 14.86 -10.33
N LEU A 280 -21.73 14.51 -9.21
CA LEU A 280 -21.32 15.49 -8.20
C LEU A 280 -20.02 16.21 -8.53
N VAL A 281 -19.04 15.52 -9.11
CA VAL A 281 -17.72 16.12 -9.36
C VAL A 281 -17.80 17.35 -10.26
N PRO A 282 -18.44 17.33 -11.44
CA PRO A 282 -18.54 18.53 -12.28
C PRO A 282 -19.40 19.65 -11.65
N LEU A 283 -20.27 19.33 -10.68
CA LEU A 283 -21.08 20.31 -9.97
C LEU A 283 -20.27 21.07 -8.90
N ILE A 284 -19.32 20.39 -8.26
CA ILE A 284 -18.44 20.99 -7.24
C ILE A 284 -17.19 21.60 -7.89
N TRP A 285 -16.62 20.92 -8.88
CA TRP A 285 -15.48 21.38 -9.67
C TRP A 285 -15.90 21.51 -11.14
N PRO A 286 -16.24 22.71 -11.60
CA PRO A 286 -16.54 22.92 -13.01
C PRO A 286 -15.28 22.82 -13.88
N PHE A 287 -15.50 22.46 -15.14
CA PHE A 287 -14.47 22.39 -16.19
C PHE A 287 -13.98 23.77 -16.61
#